data_AF-A0A6L3ESI4-F1
#
_entry.id   AF-A0A6L3ESI4-F1
#
_cell.length_a   1.000
_cell.length_b   1.000
_cell.length_c   1.000
_cell.angle_alpha   90.00
_cell.angle_beta   90.00
_cell.angle_gamma   90.00
#
_symmetry.space_group_name_H-M   'P 1'
#
loop_
_entity.id
_entity.type
_entity.pdbx_description
1 polymer ?
#
loop_
_entity_poly.entity_id
_entity_poly.type
_entity_poly.pdbx_seq_one_letter_code
_entity_poly.pdbx_strand_id
1 'polypeptide(L)' 'EDELSDMPWFHVGEADIFPEEFPHFVTVAPELENAFNQQHTDLFDVNFWQQMQQQVAAGEFIHIFPYSRSQ' A
#
# COMPACT_ATOMS: atom_id res chain seq x y z
N GLU A 1 2.70 26.11 -7.29
CA GLU A 1 2.07 26.80 -6.14
C GLU A 1 1.05 25.92 -5.44
N ASP A 2 0.46 24.91 -6.10
CA ASP A 2 -0.52 24.00 -5.49
C ASP A 2 0.06 22.88 -4.59
N GLU A 3 1.37 22.61 -4.66
CA GLU A 3 2.07 21.64 -3.76
C GLU A 3 2.16 22.11 -2.30
N LEU A 4 1.84 23.39 -2.02
CA LEU A 4 1.89 24.01 -0.68
C LEU A 4 0.50 24.22 -0.07
N SER A 5 -0.56 23.70 -0.71
CA SER A 5 -1.94 23.80 -0.19
C SER A 5 -2.19 22.75 0.88
N ASP A 6 -2.66 23.17 2.06
CA ASP A 6 -3.05 22.28 3.18
C ASP A 6 -4.29 21.42 2.86
N MET A 7 -5.01 21.71 1.79
CA MET A 7 -6.20 20.94 1.37
C MET A 7 -6.10 20.54 -0.10
N PRO A 8 -6.43 19.27 -0.44
CA PRO A 8 -6.53 18.84 -1.82
C PRO A 8 -7.65 19.61 -2.55
N TRP A 9 -7.43 19.92 -3.82
CA TRP A 9 -8.41 20.59 -4.69
C TRP A 9 -9.55 19.66 -5.13
N PHE A 10 -9.48 18.39 -4.77
CA PHE A 10 -10.49 17.36 -5.04
C PHE A 10 -11.22 16.96 -3.76
N HIS A 11 -12.46 16.49 -3.92
CA HIS A 11 -13.27 16.01 -2.82
C HIS A 11 -12.75 14.65 -2.34
N VAL A 12 -12.46 14.53 -1.05
CA VAL A 12 -12.04 13.29 -0.40
C VAL A 12 -13.20 12.73 0.41
N GLY A 13 -13.63 11.51 0.09
CA GLY A 13 -14.62 10.76 0.86
C GLY A 13 -14.06 10.17 2.15
N GLU A 14 -14.94 9.85 3.11
CA GLU A 14 -14.54 9.27 4.41
C GLU A 14 -13.79 7.93 4.29
N ALA A 15 -14.03 7.17 3.21
CA ALA A 15 -13.42 5.87 2.96
C ALA A 15 -12.34 5.89 1.86
N ASP A 16 -11.93 7.08 1.40
CA ASP A 16 -10.89 7.19 0.37
C ASP A 16 -9.51 6.91 1.00
N ILE A 17 -8.77 6.00 0.36
CA ILE A 17 -7.43 5.58 0.79
C ILE A 17 -6.41 5.96 -0.27
N PHE A 18 -5.30 6.56 0.15
CA PHE A 18 -4.19 7.00 -0.69
C PHE A 18 -2.92 6.22 -0.32
N PRO A 19 -2.61 5.10 -1.01
CA PRO A 19 -1.45 4.27 -0.67
C PRO A 19 -0.10 5.00 -0.82
N GLU A 20 -0.04 6.02 -1.67
CA GLU A 20 1.14 6.87 -1.87
C GLU A 20 1.52 7.67 -0.62
N GLU A 21 0.58 7.88 0.31
CA GLU A 21 0.81 8.56 1.58
C GLU A 21 1.35 7.62 2.65
N PHE A 22 1.27 6.30 2.46
CA PHE A 22 1.74 5.32 3.45
C PHE A 22 3.21 5.45 3.83
N PRO A 23 4.18 5.82 2.96
CA PRO A 23 5.55 6.07 3.37
C PRO A 23 5.69 7.12 4.48
N HIS A 24 4.77 8.09 4.56
CA HIS A 24 4.77 9.12 5.60
C HIS A 24 4.31 8.60 6.97
N PHE A 25 3.49 7.54 6.99
CA PHE A 25 2.87 7.00 8.21
C PHE A 25 3.45 5.65 8.66
N VAL A 26 3.90 4.84 7.70
CA VAL A 26 4.45 3.50 7.93
C VAL A 26 5.95 3.63 8.09
N THR A 27 6.39 3.82 9.33
CA THR A 27 7.81 3.84 9.65
C THR A 27 8.33 2.43 9.85
N VAL A 28 9.39 2.07 9.11
CA VAL A 28 10.17 0.85 9.32
C VAL A 28 11.43 1.23 10.10
N ALA A 29 11.99 0.31 10.88
CA ALA A 29 13.30 0.54 11.51
C ALA A 29 14.32 0.96 10.43
N PRO A 30 15.20 1.96 10.67
CA PRO A 30 16.11 2.49 9.66
C PRO A 30 17.00 1.41 9.02
N GLU A 31 17.41 0.41 9.79
CA GLU A 31 18.17 -0.74 9.27
C GLU A 31 17.41 -1.62 8.27
N LEU A 32 16.08 -1.57 8.28
CA LEU A 32 15.19 -2.39 7.46
C LEU A 32 14.52 -1.61 6.32
N GLU A 33 14.61 -0.27 6.31
CA GLU A 33 13.99 0.60 5.31
C GLU A 33 14.37 0.21 3.88
N ASN A 34 15.67 0.00 3.62
CA ASN A 34 16.15 -0.42 2.30
C ASN A 34 15.60 -1.79 1.88
N ALA A 35 15.57 -2.74 2.80
CA ALA A 35 15.06 -4.08 2.52
C ALA A 35 13.54 -4.06 2.28
N PHE A 36 12.81 -3.24 3.04
CA PHE A 36 11.38 -3.05 2.89
C PHE A 36 11.05 -2.42 1.54
N ASN A 37 11.69 -1.30 1.19
CA ASN A 37 11.46 -0.64 -0.09
C ASN A 37 11.79 -1.55 -1.27
N GLN A 38 12.81 -2.40 -1.17
CA GLN A 38 13.13 -3.36 -2.25
C GLN A 38 12.04 -4.43 -2.47
N GLN A 39 11.31 -4.83 -1.43
CA GLN A 39 10.37 -5.96 -1.48
C GLN A 39 8.90 -5.55 -1.45
N HIS A 40 8.59 -4.37 -0.93
CA HIS A 40 7.24 -3.96 -0.53
C HIS A 40 6.82 -2.57 -1.06
N THR A 41 7.53 -2.03 -2.06
CA THR A 41 7.13 -0.77 -2.71
C THR A 41 5.76 -0.87 -3.39
N ASP A 42 5.34 -2.07 -3.78
CA ASP A 42 4.01 -2.36 -4.33
C ASP A 42 2.88 -1.97 -3.37
N LEU A 43 3.11 -2.00 -2.05
CA LEU A 43 2.11 -1.58 -1.05
C LEU A 43 1.78 -0.08 -1.13
N PHE A 44 2.66 0.73 -1.71
CA PHE A 44 2.47 2.17 -1.92
C PHE A 44 1.80 2.48 -3.26
N ASP A 45 1.58 1.47 -4.11
CA ASP A 45 0.92 1.62 -5.39
C ASP A 45 -0.58 1.29 -5.27
N VAL A 46 -1.43 2.19 -5.77
CA VAL A 46 -2.89 1.99 -5.83
C VAL A 46 -3.28 0.75 -6.64
N ASN A 47 -2.50 0.39 -7.66
CA ASN A 47 -2.78 -0.74 -8.54
C ASN A 47 -2.77 -2.07 -7.76
N PHE A 48 -1.86 -2.22 -6.79
CA PHE A 48 -1.80 -3.40 -5.94
C PHE A 48 -3.14 -3.60 -5.20
N TRP A 49 -3.62 -2.55 -4.54
CA TRP A 49 -4.86 -2.61 -3.75
C TRP A 49 -6.09 -2.84 -4.62
N GLN A 50 -6.16 -2.21 -5.80
CA GLN A 50 -7.25 -2.47 -6.75
C GLN A 50 -7.27 -3.92 -7.22
N GLN A 51 -6.11 -4.50 -7.55
CA GLN A 51 -6.02 -5.90 -7.94
C GLN A 51 -6.39 -6.84 -6.79
N MET A 52 -5.99 -6.52 -5.56
CA MET A 52 -6.34 -7.29 -4.37
C MET A 52 -7.85 -7.25 -4.10
N GLN A 53 -8.48 -6.08 -4.21
CA GLN A 53 -9.93 -5.94 -4.09
C GLN A 53 -10.68 -6.77 -5.15
N GLN A 54 -10.18 -6.77 -6.40
CA GLN A 54 -10.75 -7.56 -7.48
C GLN A 54 -10.67 -9.07 -7.19
N GLN A 55 -9.51 -9.57 -6.76
CA GLN A 55 -9.32 -10.98 -6.38
C GLN A 55 -10.26 -11.40 -5.25
N VAL A 56 -10.35 -10.58 -4.19
CA VAL A 56 -11.26 -10.83 -3.06
C VAL A 56 -12.72 -10.82 -3.53
N ALA A 57 -13.12 -9.87 -4.39
CA ALA A 57 -14.48 -9.82 -4.94
C ALA A 57 -14.80 -11.00 -5.87
N ALA A 58 -13.80 -11.53 -6.58
CA ALA A 58 -13.92 -12.74 -7.38
C ALA A 58 -14.01 -14.02 -6.53
N GLY A 59 -13.86 -13.93 -5.21
CA GLY A 59 -13.88 -15.07 -4.30
C GLY A 59 -12.57 -15.89 -4.32
N GLU A 60 -11.48 -15.30 -4.80
CA GLU A 60 -10.18 -15.95 -4.77
C GLU A 60 -9.67 -16.04 -3.33
N PHE A 61 -9.34 -17.25 -2.88
CA PHE A 61 -8.69 -17.46 -1.60
C PHE A 61 -7.18 -17.32 -1.78
N ILE A 62 -6.67 -16.16 -1.39
CA ILE A 62 -5.24 -15.90 -1.37
C ILE A 62 -4.61 -16.79 -0.29
N HIS A 63 -3.88 -17.81 -0.73
CA HIS A 63 -3.23 -18.75 0.17
C HIS A 63 -2.05 -18.10 0.89
N ILE A 64 -2.24 -17.78 2.17
CA ILE A 64 -1.18 -17.35 3.07
C ILE A 64 -0.60 -18.60 3.72
N PHE A 65 0.62 -18.96 3.33
CA PHE A 65 1.32 -20.09 3.92
C PHE A 65 2.04 -19.64 5.20
N PRO A 66 1.85 -20.33 6.34
CA PRO A 66 2.51 -19.98 7.60
C PRO A 66 3.98 -20.43 7.68
N TYR A 67 4.55 -20.91 6.58
CA TYR A 67 5.93 -21.39 6.50
C TYR A 67 6.66 -20.71 5.34
N SER A 68 7.99 -20.65 5.40
CA SER A 68 8.76 -20.04 4.33
C SER A 68 8.52 -20.76 3.00
N ARG A 69 8.49 -19.99 1.90
CA ARG A 69 8.36 -20.54 0.54
C ARG A 69 9.57 -21.38 0.10
N SER A 70 10.58 -21.55 0.95
CA SER A 70 11.85 -22.21 0.66
C SER A 70 11.94 -23.65 1.19
N GLN A 71 10.81 -24.29 1.50
CA GLN A 71 10.74 -25.73 1.73
C GLN A 71 10.65 -26.47 0.40
#